data_AF-A0A7U6KS72-F1
#
_entry.id   AF-A0A7U6KS72-F1
#
_cell.length_a   1.000
_cell.length_b   1.000
_cell.length_c   1.000
_cell.angle_alpha   90.00
_cell.angle_beta   90.00
_cell.angle_gamma   90.00
#
_symmetry.space_group_name_H-M   'P 1'
#
loop_
_entity.id
_entity.type
_entity.pdbx_description
1 polymer ?
#
loop_
_entity_poly.entity_id
_entity_poly.type
_entity_poly.pdbx_seq_one_letter_code
_entity_poly.pdbx_strand_id
1 'polypeptide(L)' 'MRMYPQLKAGFEILDRDHVHLDTLLNELQVLNSRLASSNTEDKALVEQLHQRLMDASELLSQHLTDEEDLVIPILGLN' A
#
# COMPACT_ATOMS: atom_id res chain seq x y z
N MET A 1 -0.59 -20.93 -24.64
CA MET A 1 0.20 -19.81 -24.06
C MET A 1 0.89 -20.30 -22.80
N ARG A 2 2.22 -20.39 -22.79
CA ARG A 2 2.99 -20.78 -21.61
C ARG A 2 3.26 -19.49 -20.82
N MET A 3 2.33 -19.11 -19.94
CA MET A 3 2.52 -17.97 -19.03
C MET A 3 3.74 -18.26 -18.17
N TYR A 4 4.72 -17.35 -18.20
CA TYR A 4 5.97 -17.50 -17.46
C TYR A 4 5.65 -17.60 -15.96
N PRO A 5 6.11 -18.64 -15.25
CA PRO A 5 5.83 -18.82 -13.80
C PRO A 5 6.20 -17.61 -12.96
N GLN A 6 7.21 -16.85 -13.41
CA GLN A 6 7.69 -15.62 -12.78
C GLN A 6 6.67 -14.48 -12.86
N LEU A 7 5.90 -14.39 -13.95
CA LEU A 7 4.82 -13.42 -14.10
C LEU A 7 3.68 -13.70 -13.10
N LYS A 8 3.34 -14.99 -12.94
CA LYS A 8 2.29 -15.41 -12.00
C LYS A 8 2.67 -15.08 -10.56
N ALA A 9 3.91 -15.33 -10.17
CA ALA A 9 4.43 -14.97 -8.86
C ALA A 9 4.44 -13.45 -8.63
N GLY A 10 4.79 -12.67 -9.66
CA GLY A 10 4.73 -11.21 -9.62
C GLY A 10 3.31 -10.69 -9.38
N PHE A 11 2.32 -11.17 -10.13
CA PHE A 11 0.91 -10.79 -9.90
C PHE A 11 0.39 -11.20 -8.52
N GLU A 12 0.80 -12.37 -7.99
CA GLU A 12 0.44 -12.78 -6.63
C GLU A 12 1.08 -11.91 -5.54
N ILE A 13 2.20 -11.24 -5.82
CA ILE A 13 2.78 -10.24 -4.93
C ILE A 13 1.94 -8.96 -4.99
N LEU A 14 1.68 -8.45 -6.20
CA LEU A 14 0.86 -7.24 -6.40
C LEU A 14 -0.53 -7.37 -5.77
N ASP A 15 -1.22 -8.50 -5.95
CA ASP A 15 -2.53 -8.75 -5.33
C ASP A 15 -2.47 -8.72 -3.79
N ARG A 16 -1.38 -9.25 -3.20
CA ARG A 16 -1.20 -9.21 -1.74
C ARG A 16 -0.89 -7.80 -1.24
N ASP A 17 -0.10 -7.05 -2.01
CA ASP A 17 0.22 -5.67 -1.68
C ASP A 17 -1.04 -4.81 -1.70
N HIS A 18 -1.97 -5.02 -2.64
CA HIS A 18 -3.27 -4.33 -2.68
C HIS A 18 -4.07 -4.55 -1.38
N VAL A 19 -4.20 -5.81 -0.94
CA VAL A 19 -4.91 -6.14 0.31
C VAL A 19 -4.24 -5.47 1.53
N HIS A 20 -2.91 -5.43 1.54
CA HIS A 20 -2.17 -4.80 2.62
C HIS A 20 -2.31 -3.27 2.61
N LEU A 21 -2.24 -2.64 1.43
CA LEU A 21 -2.46 -1.21 1.24
C LEU A 21 -3.86 -0.80 1.71
N ASP A 22 -4.89 -1.55 1.32
CA ASP A 22 -6.27 -1.32 1.77
C ASP A 22 -6.38 -1.39 3.31
N THR A 23 -5.68 -2.33 3.93
CA THR A 23 -5.66 -2.43 5.40
C THR A 23 -5.02 -1.19 6.03
N LEU A 24 -3.87 -0.75 5.53
CA LEU A 24 -3.18 0.44 6.04
C LEU A 24 -4.00 1.72 5.82
N LEU A 25 -4.66 1.86 4.67
CA LEU A 25 -5.53 3.00 4.39
C LEU A 25 -6.75 3.04 5.32
N ASN A 26 -7.35 1.89 5.61
CA ASN A 26 -8.42 1.80 6.60
C ASN A 26 -7.94 2.18 8.01
N GLU A 27 -6.76 1.70 8.43
CA GLU A 27 -6.16 2.07 9.71
C GLU A 27 -5.89 3.58 9.79
N LEU A 28 -5.33 4.18 8.73
CA LEU A 28 -5.11 5.62 8.62
C LEU A 28 -6.41 6.41 8.73
N GLN A 29 -7.47 5.97 8.06
CA GLN A 29 -8.78 6.62 8.13
C GLN A 29 -9.33 6.59 9.57
N VAL A 30 -9.21 5.46 10.27
CA VAL A 30 -9.63 5.32 11.67
C VAL A 30 -8.81 6.23 12.59
N LEU A 31 -7.48 6.23 12.46
CA LEU A 31 -6.59 7.07 13.27
C LEU A 31 -6.84 8.56 13.05
N ASN A 32 -7.02 8.97 11.79
CA ASN A 32 -7.32 10.36 11.44
C ASN A 32 -8.69 10.79 12.00
N SER A 33 -9.71 9.91 11.92
CA SER A 33 -11.03 10.18 12.49
C SER A 33 -10.97 10.33 14.01
N ARG A 34 -10.22 9.46 14.69
CA ARG A 34 -9.98 9.56 16.13
C ARG A 34 -9.29 10.88 16.50
N LEU A 35 -8.25 11.26 15.76
CA LEU A 35 -7.50 12.49 15.99
C LEU A 35 -8.40 13.72 15.80
N ALA A 36 -9.20 13.75 14.72
CA ALA A 36 -10.14 14.83 14.45
C ALA A 36 -11.24 14.97 15.54
N SER A 37 -11.61 13.87 16.19
CA SER A 37 -12.57 13.86 17.29
C SER A 37 -11.95 14.11 18.69
N SER A 38 -10.61 14.22 18.77
CA SER A 38 -9.93 14.37 20.05
C SER A 38 -10.06 15.80 20.57
N ASN A 39 -10.51 15.94 21.82
CA ASN A 39 -10.61 17.23 22.52
C ASN A 39 -9.35 17.55 23.34
N THR A 40 -8.34 16.67 23.30
CA THR A 40 -7.09 16.81 24.05
C THR A 40 -5.92 16.43 23.15
N GLU A 41 -4.75 17.02 23.42
CA GLU A 41 -3.51 16.63 22.75
C GLU A 41 -3.16 15.17 23.09
N ASP A 42 -3.16 14.30 22.07
CA ASP A 42 -2.78 12.89 22.19
C ASP A 42 -1.57 12.62 21.30
N LYS A 43 -0.38 12.81 21.87
CA LYS A 43 0.90 12.62 21.17
C LYS A 43 1.09 11.18 20.70
N ALA A 44 0.61 10.20 21.45
CA ALA A 44 0.71 8.80 21.09
C ALA A 44 -0.15 8.50 19.85
N LEU A 45 -1.32 9.12 19.74
CA LEU A 45 -2.18 9.00 18.54
C LEU A 45 -1.54 9.64 17.31
N VAL A 46 -0.91 10.81 17.48
CA VAL A 46 -0.17 11.48 16.39
C VAL A 46 1.01 10.64 15.91
N GLU A 47 1.77 10.05 16.84
CA GLU A 47 2.91 9.19 16.51
C GLU A 47 2.47 7.89 15.81
N GLN A 48 1.37 7.28 16.25
CA GLN A 48 0.75 6.14 15.57
C GLN A 48 0.30 6.49 14.14
N LEU A 49 -0.36 7.64 13.96
CA LEU A 49 -0.77 8.11 12.63
C LEU A 49 0.45 8.34 11.73
N HIS A 50 1.50 8.97 12.25
CA HIS A 50 2.73 9.21 11.51
C HIS A 50 3.39 7.89 11.07
N GLN A 51 3.52 6.92 11.97
CA GLN A 51 4.12 5.63 11.65
C GLN A 51 3.32 4.92 10.55
N ARG A 52 1.98 4.86 10.67
CA ARG A 52 1.13 4.26 9.63
C ARG A 52 1.22 4.96 8.29
N LEU A 53 1.42 6.29 8.29
CA LEU A 53 1.63 7.05 7.05
C LEU A 53 2.95 6.67 6.39
N MET A 54 4.01 6.47 7.17
CA MET A 54 5.31 6.01 6.66
C MET A 54 5.20 4.58 6.12
N ASP A 55 4.59 3.67 6.87
CA ASP A 55 4.37 2.28 6.45
C ASP A 55 3.60 2.20 5.11
N ALA A 56 2.53 2.99 4.97
CA ALA A 56 1.74 3.05 3.74
C ALA A 56 2.49 3.68 2.57
N SER A 57 3.30 4.73 2.83
CA SER A 57 4.08 5.42 1.79
C SER A 57 5.19 4.54 1.23
N GLU A 58 5.89 3.80 2.09
CA GLU A 58 6.93 2.85 1.68
C GLU A 58 6.33 1.73 0.84
N LEU A 59 5.25 1.10 1.31
CA LEU A 59 4.58 0.03 0.58
C LEU A 59 4.04 0.52 -0.77
N LEU A 60 3.41 1.70 -0.82
CA LEU A 60 2.90 2.28 -2.07
C LEU A 60 4.01 2.55 -3.08
N SER A 61 5.14 3.11 -2.62
CA SER A 61 6.28 3.39 -3.50
C SER A 61 6.85 2.10 -4.10
N GLN A 62 6.99 1.05 -3.28
CA GLN A 62 7.47 -0.25 -3.73
C GLN A 62 6.48 -0.88 -4.72
N HIS A 63 5.19 -0.89 -4.37
CA HIS A 63 4.14 -1.45 -5.19
C HIS A 63 4.07 -0.82 -6.59
N LEU A 64 4.14 0.51 -6.69
CA LEU A 64 4.15 1.21 -7.98
C LEU A 64 5.38 0.86 -8.82
N THR A 65 6.55 0.71 -8.18
CA THR A 65 7.78 0.31 -8.87
C THR A 65 7.65 -1.12 -9.42
N ASP A 66 7.09 -2.03 -8.63
CA ASP A 66 6.85 -3.42 -9.04
C ASP A 66 5.82 -3.51 -10.18
N GLU A 67 4.77 -2.68 -10.16
CA GLU A 67 3.82 -2.57 -11.27
C GLU A 67 4.48 -2.01 -12.55
N GLU A 68 5.36 -1.01 -12.42
CA GLU A 68 6.12 -0.47 -13.54
C GLU A 68 7.06 -1.51 -14.18
N ASP A 69 7.71 -2.35 -13.38
CA ASP A 69 8.62 -3.39 -13.87
C ASP A 69 7.88 -4.61 -14.45
N LEU A 70 6.71 -4.95 -13.92
CA LEU A 70 5.99 -6.18 -14.28
C LEU A 70 4.88 -5.96 -15.30
N VAL A 71 4.08 -4.90 -15.14
CA VAL A 71 2.82 -4.71 -15.87
C VAL A 71 3.02 -3.84 -17.11
N ILE A 72 3.76 -2.73 -16.99
CA ILE A 72 3.96 -1.78 -18.09
C ILE A 72 4.63 -2.42 -19.32
N PRO A 73 5.67 -3.28 -19.20
CA PRO A 73 6.28 -3.93 -20.36
C PRO A 73 5.32 -4.87 -21.08
N ILE A 74 4.36 -5.47 -20.37
CA ILE A 74 3.36 -6.38 -20.98
C ILE A 74 2.32 -5.57 -21.77
N LEU A 75 1.88 -4.42 -21.24
CA LEU A 75 0.88 -3.57 -21.89
C LEU A 75 1.44 -2.79 -23.09
N GLY A 76 2.74 -2.45 -23.07
CA GLY A 76 3.43 -1.77 -24.17
C GLY A 76 3.79 -2.67 -25.36
N LEU A 77 3.51 -3.97 -25.29
CA LEU A 77 3.73 -4.94 -26.37
C LEU A 77 2.51 -5.12 -27.29
N ASN A 78 1.49 -4.27 -27.15
CA ASN A 78 0.33 -4.21 -28.07
C ASN A 78 0.62 -3.36 -29.31
#